data_AF-A0ABD0P8G4-F1
#
_entry.id   AF-A0ABD0P8G4-F1
#
_cell.length_a   1.000
_cell.length_b   1.000
_cell.length_c   1.000
_cell.angle_alpha   90.00
_cell.angle_beta   90.00
_cell.angle_gamma   90.00
#
_symmetry.space_group_name_H-M   'P 1'
#
loop_
_entity.id
_entity.type
_entity.pdbx_description
1 polymer ?
#
loop_
_entity_poly.entity_id
_entity_poly.type
_entity_poly.pdbx_seq_one_letter_code
_entity_poly.pdbx_strand_id
1 'polypeptide(L)' 'EVYIGMGKAAEATACTQEAANLFPMSHNVLFMKGQVAELRGNVDEAKRWYEEALSISPTHVKTMQRL' A
#
# COMPACT_ATOMS: atom_id res chain seq x y z
N GLU A 1 0.82 -0.60 9.43
CA GLU A 1 0.08 0.68 9.62
C GLU A 1 0.74 1.64 10.62
N VAL A 2 1.49 1.17 11.65
CA VAL A 2 2.11 2.05 12.68
C VAL A 2 3.02 3.14 12.09
N TYR A 3 4.02 2.80 11.26
CA TYR A 3 4.90 3.80 10.64
C TYR A 3 4.18 4.72 9.66
N ILE A 4 3.12 4.22 9.01
CA ILE A 4 2.31 4.99 8.07
C ILE A 4 1.54 6.07 8.83
N GLY A 5 0.89 5.72 9.94
CA GLY A 5 0.20 6.68 10.81
C GLY A 5 1.14 7.69 11.48
N MET A 6 2.43 7.37 11.61
CA MET A 6 3.45 8.26 12.16
C MET A 6 4.12 9.15 11.09
N GLY A 7 3.73 9.07 9.81
CA GLY A 7 4.36 9.85 8.74
C GLY A 7 5.78 9.39 8.37
N LYS A 8 6.21 8.23 8.87
CA LYS A 8 7.58 7.70 8.73
C LYS A 8 7.71 6.91 7.43
N ALA A 9 7.82 7.62 6.32
CA ALA A 9 7.80 7.04 4.98
C ALA A 9 8.96 6.04 4.74
N ALA A 10 10.16 6.30 5.27
CA ALA A 10 11.33 5.42 5.09
C ALA A 10 11.14 4.07 5.80
N GLU A 11 10.77 4.09 7.07
CA GLU A 11 10.50 2.88 7.84
C GLU A 11 9.28 2.11 7.29
N ALA A 12 8.22 2.82 6.89
CA ALA A 12 7.06 2.22 6.26
C ALA A 12 7.43 1.52 4.93
N THR A 13 8.36 2.11 4.17
CA THR A 13 8.90 1.49 2.95
C THR A 13 9.62 0.19 3.26
N ALA A 14 10.56 0.20 4.20
CA ALA A 14 11.37 -0.97 4.53
C ALA A 14 10.46 -2.14 4.97
N CYS A 15 9.53 -1.86 5.89
CA CYS A 15 8.57 -2.84 6.36
C CYS A 15 7.67 -3.38 5.22
N THR A 16 7.20 -2.49 4.34
CA THR A 16 6.37 -2.90 3.20
C THR A 16 7.16 -3.72 2.18
N GLN A 17 8.44 -3.43 1.99
CA GLN A 17 9.31 -4.19 1.08
C GLN A 17 9.56 -5.61 1.61
N GLU A 18 9.82 -5.77 2.91
CA GLU A 18 9.94 -7.09 3.53
C GLU A 18 8.65 -7.90 3.38
N ALA A 19 7.50 -7.29 3.63
CA ALA A 19 6.20 -7.93 3.44
C ALA A 19 5.97 -8.33 1.97
N ALA A 20 6.41 -7.51 1.01
CA ALA A 20 6.33 -7.80 -0.42
C ALA A 20 7.26 -8.93 -0.87
N ASN A 21 8.41 -9.12 -0.21
CA ASN A 21 9.28 -10.24 -0.50
C ASN A 21 8.66 -11.58 -0.07
N LEU A 22 7.86 -11.57 1.01
CA LEU A 22 7.17 -12.76 1.51
C LEU A 22 5.87 -13.04 0.77
N PHE A 23 5.09 -11.98 0.48
CA PHE A 23 3.75 -12.08 -0.08
C PHE A 23 3.53 -11.06 -1.21
N PRO A 24 4.20 -11.23 -2.37
CA PRO A 24 4.20 -10.22 -3.45
C PRO A 24 2.83 -9.97 -4.08
N MET A 25 1.92 -10.95 -4.04
CA MET A 25 0.55 -10.87 -4.59
C MET A 25 -0.53 -10.69 -3.52
N SER A 26 -0.16 -10.34 -2.29
CA SER A 26 -1.16 -10.07 -1.25
C SER A 26 -1.79 -8.69 -1.48
N HIS A 27 -3.12 -8.63 -1.63
CA HIS A 27 -3.85 -7.36 -1.74
C HIS A 27 -3.56 -6.41 -0.56
N ASN A 28 -3.31 -6.95 0.64
CA ASN A 28 -2.93 -6.15 1.81
C ASN A 28 -1.55 -5.51 1.64
N VAL A 29 -0.59 -6.21 1.05
CA VAL A 29 0.74 -5.67 0.78
C VAL A 29 0.69 -4.61 -0.32
N LEU A 30 -0.09 -4.84 -1.37
CA LEU A 30 -0.32 -3.87 -2.43
C LEU A 30 -1.00 -2.61 -1.89
N PHE A 31 -2.01 -2.76 -1.02
CA PHE A 31 -2.61 -1.66 -0.29
C PHE A 31 -1.59 -0.88 0.56
N MET A 32 -0.70 -1.57 1.28
CA MET A 32 0.37 -0.92 2.05
C MET A 32 1.35 -0.16 1.15
N LYS A 33 1.69 -0.68 -0.03
CA LYS A 33 2.50 0.04 -1.03
C LYS A 33 1.81 1.32 -1.48
N GLY A 34 0.49 1.28 -1.70
CA GLY A 34 -0.29 2.47 -2.01
C GLY A 34 -0.21 3.53 -0.92
N GLN A 35 -0.41 3.14 0.35
CA GLN A 35 -0.30 4.06 1.48
C GLN A 35 1.11 4.66 1.64
N VAL A 36 2.16 3.87 1.38
CA VAL A 36 3.55 4.36 1.39
C VAL A 36 3.79 5.36 0.26
N ALA A 37 3.22 5.14 -0.93
CA ALA A 37 3.32 6.07 -2.04
C ALA A 37 2.58 7.39 -1.73
N GLU A 38 1.40 7.35 -1.11
CA GLU A 38 0.69 8.56 -0.64
C GLU A 38 1.54 9.36 0.35
N LEU A 39 2.17 8.68 1.31
CA LEU A 39 3.07 9.31 2.30
C LEU A 39 4.27 9.99 1.67
N ARG A 40 4.72 9.52 0.51
CA ARG A 40 5.80 10.14 -0.26
C ARG A 40 5.32 11.27 -1.18
N GLY A 41 4.01 11.51 -1.25
CA GLY A 41 3.40 12.47 -2.16
C GLY A 41 3.21 11.94 -3.60
N ASN A 42 3.49 10.67 -3.86
CA ASN A 42 3.34 10.06 -5.18
C ASN A 42 1.93 9.48 -5.36
N VAL A 43 0.95 10.34 -5.63
CA VAL A 43 -0.46 9.95 -5.78
C VAL A 43 -0.69 9.00 -6.96
N ASP A 44 -0.01 9.21 -8.09
CA ASP A 44 -0.13 8.34 -9.26
C ASP A 44 0.33 6.92 -8.98
N GLU A 45 1.43 6.78 -8.22
CA GLU A 45 1.95 5.48 -7.81
C GLU A 45 1.01 4.82 -6.80
N ALA A 46 0.45 5.59 -5.86
CA ALA A 46 -0.52 5.09 -4.89
C ALA A 46 -1.75 4.49 -5.57
N LYS A 47 -2.31 5.22 -6.55
CA LYS A 47 -3.48 4.78 -7.32
C LYS A 47 -3.22 3.46 -8.04
N ARG A 48 -2.08 3.31 -8.71
CA ARG A 48 -1.70 2.05 -9.37
C ARG A 48 -1.68 0.88 -8.39
N TRP A 49 -1.08 1.06 -7.21
CA TRP A 49 -1.03 0.01 -6.20
C TRP A 49 -2.41 -0.33 -5.61
N TYR A 50 -3.30 0.65 -5.49
CA TYR A 50 -4.67 0.43 -5.07
C TYR A 50 -5.50 -0.31 -6.13
N GLU A 51 -5.33 0.04 -7.41
CA GLU A 51 -5.97 -0.69 -8.51
C GLU A 51 -5.50 -2.15 -8.56
N GLU A 52 -4.21 -2.42 -8.40
CA GLU A 52 -3.67 -3.78 -8.30
C GLU A 52 -4.18 -4.52 -7.05
N ALA A 53 -4.33 -3.84 -5.91
CA ALA A 53 -4.92 -4.47 -4.72
C ALA A 53 -6.38 -4.88 -4.94
N LEU A 54 -7.17 -4.06 -5.65
CA LEU A 54 -8.57 -4.35 -5.97
C LEU A 54 -8.72 -5.37 -7.11
N SER A 55 -7.77 -5.47 -8.03
CA SER A 55 -7.78 -6.52 -9.05
C SER A 55 -7.68 -7.91 -8.41
N ILE A 56 -6.93 -8.02 -7.31
CA ILE A 56 -6.78 -9.26 -6.52
C ILE A 56 -7.95 -9.45 -5.55
N SER A 57 -8.38 -8.39 -4.87
CA SER A 57 -9.48 -8.44 -3.91
C SER A 57 -10.47 -7.31 -4.13
N PRO A 58 -11.44 -7.48 -5.04
CA PRO A 58 -12.41 -6.44 -5.39
C PRO A 58 -13.29 -5.96 -4.22
N THR A 59 -13.41 -6.78 -3.17
CA THR A 59 -14.18 -6.49 -1.96
C THR A 59 -13.35 -5.88 -0.83
N HIS A 60 -12.09 -5.51 -1.08
CA HIS A 60 -11.23 -4.92 -0.06
C HIS A 60 -11.63 -3.45 0.21
N VAL A 61 -12.56 -3.29 1.15
CA VAL A 61 -13.20 -2.01 1.51
C VAL A 61 -12.18 -0.91 1.81
N LYS A 62 -11.09 -1.23 2.52
CA LYS A 62 -10.05 -0.23 2.85
C LYS A 62 -9.38 0.37 1.60
N THR A 63 -9.13 -0.43 0.56
CA THR A 63 -8.58 0.10 -0.70
C THR A 63 -9.63 0.90 -1.46
N MET A 64 -10.88 0.47 -1.48
CA MET A 64 -11.96 1.21 -2.15
C MET A 64 -12.14 2.62 -1.59
N GLN A 65 -11.90 2.81 -0.29
CA GLN A 65 -11.97 4.12 0.36
C GLN A 65 -10.79 5.06 0.01
N ARG A 66 -9.76 4.56 -0.67
CA ARG A 66 -8.54 5.32 -1.02
C ARG A 66 -8.46 5.71 -2.50
N LEU A 67 -9.45 5.33 -3.31
CA LEU A 67 -9.62 5.75 -4.70
C LEU A 67 -10.66 6.87 -4.79
#